data_AF-A0A370I405-F1
#
_entry.id   AF-A0A370I405-F1
#
_cell.length_a   1.000
_cell.length_b   1.000
_cell.length_c   1.000
_cell.angle_alpha   90.00
_cell.angle_beta   90.00
_cell.angle_gamma   90.00
#
_symmetry.space_group_name_H-M   'P 1'
#
loop_
_entity.id
_entity.type
_entity.pdbx_description
1 polymer ?
#
loop_
_entity_poly.entity_id
_entity_poly.type
_entity_poly.pdbx_seq_one_letter_code
_entity_poly.pdbx_strand_id
1 'polypeptide(L)'
;MTLRRYVFARRGYLAIATLATCTATAIGWTIAVGPVHAAPGDGLDDAVKITVAEEPALEANAPEKKDGMVVDRLRSDGDWVFGGATVPSPEEDSPKSTLYVAKRQGNRDWQVALQGTDEFRGLTEQAPESVVSREEKATLAAPTPRADRSGLGLPWKQGESWFMGGGPHGISGNSRPFNSIDFNGGDERVLAPAAGRVYKTCVRNGSAEVKIVHPNGYTTSYYHMTNLINVKDGTEIAAGTYLGHTGVQLPCGGSASGPHVHMSLYQGSKPVPVNGVNIGGWTFHEGGGPYGGFAERNGQRVGPGGRLTNFGGGDAIPNPGPKPDPTPKPEPPKPNPGPNPSPVNGTIRPQSGTRGVNLRSEPNLRAKVVSVARDGDKVNIVCTARGDRLNGNWGQTTLWNKLDNGSWVSDGFVDTGSNDPVAPACGGDKPDPKPDPKPDPKPNPDPKPNPPAPKPDPNPARGTVRPNPDRSRPVNLRSEPSVRSRIVGTARDGDTVNIVCTARGDRLNGTTLWNKLDNGSWVSDAFVDTGRDDAVAPECE
;
A
#
# COMPACT_ATOMS: atom_id res chain seq x y z
N MET A 1 -12.89 -60.84 -39.38
CA MET A 1 -11.72 -60.12 -39.94
C MET A 1 -10.84 -59.66 -38.78
N THR A 2 -9.53 -59.90 -38.90
CA THR A 2 -8.40 -59.21 -38.24
C THR A 2 -8.42 -58.98 -36.72
N LEU A 3 -7.70 -59.85 -35.98
CA LEU A 3 -7.14 -59.55 -34.66
C LEU A 3 -5.96 -58.56 -34.78
N ARG A 4 -5.69 -57.77 -33.72
CA ARG A 4 -4.40 -57.81 -33.01
C ARG A 4 -4.38 -56.97 -31.73
N ARG A 5 -4.23 -57.63 -30.57
CA ARG A 5 -3.59 -57.03 -29.38
C ARG A 5 -2.08 -57.00 -29.64
N TYR A 6 -1.38 -55.95 -29.21
CA TYR A 6 0.08 -55.96 -29.11
C TYR A 6 0.54 -55.72 -27.69
N VAL A 7 1.21 -56.72 -27.14
CA VAL A 7 2.11 -56.62 -25.99
C VAL A 7 3.44 -56.09 -26.50
N PHE A 8 4.12 -55.22 -25.74
CA PHE A 8 5.54 -54.96 -25.96
C PHE A 8 6.39 -55.44 -24.78
N ALA A 9 7.53 -56.03 -25.13
CA ALA A 9 8.26 -56.95 -24.28
C ALA A 9 9.31 -56.27 -23.39
N ARG A 10 9.55 -56.87 -22.21
CA ARG A 10 10.85 -56.77 -21.55
C ARG A 10 11.91 -57.44 -22.42
N ARG A 11 13.09 -56.83 -22.56
CA ARG A 11 14.31 -57.52 -22.99
C ARG A 11 15.36 -57.40 -21.89
N GLY A 12 15.68 -58.53 -21.28
CA GLY A 12 16.97 -58.71 -20.61
C GLY A 12 17.95 -59.37 -21.59
N TYR A 13 19.22 -59.06 -21.45
CA TYR A 13 20.33 -59.83 -22.03
C TYR A 13 21.43 -59.97 -20.99
N LEU A 14 21.99 -61.18 -20.90
CA LEU A 14 23.10 -61.53 -20.03
C LEU A 14 24.15 -62.25 -20.90
N ALA A 15 25.42 -61.81 -20.85
CA ALA A 15 26.54 -62.49 -21.51
C ALA A 15 27.87 -62.17 -20.82
N ILE A 16 28.79 -63.16 -20.79
CA ILE A 16 30.03 -63.25 -19.98
C ILE A 16 31.11 -63.99 -20.82
N ALA A 17 32.42 -63.72 -20.79
CA ALA A 17 33.22 -62.73 -20.05
C ALA A 17 33.82 -61.64 -20.99
N THR A 18 35.12 -61.27 -21.10
CA THR A 18 36.42 -61.81 -20.64
C THR A 18 37.38 -60.63 -20.33
N LEU A 19 38.33 -60.82 -19.39
CA LEU A 19 39.24 -59.76 -18.92
C LEU A 19 40.31 -59.34 -19.95
N ALA A 20 40.67 -58.05 -19.92
CA ALA A 20 42.04 -57.60 -20.12
C ALA A 20 42.32 -56.40 -19.19
N THR A 21 43.35 -56.50 -18.35
CA THR A 21 43.71 -55.48 -17.34
C THR A 21 44.64 -54.42 -17.91
N CYS A 22 44.36 -53.14 -17.66
CA CYS A 22 45.39 -52.09 -17.60
C CYS A 22 45.04 -51.08 -16.49
N THR A 23 46.02 -50.78 -15.65
CA THR A 23 45.86 -50.02 -14.41
C THR A 23 45.99 -48.51 -14.63
N ALA A 24 45.02 -47.73 -14.15
CA ALA A 24 45.21 -46.31 -13.85
C ALA A 24 44.40 -45.95 -12.59
N THR A 25 45.10 -45.54 -11.53
CA THR A 25 44.48 -45.10 -10.28
C THR A 25 43.87 -43.71 -10.42
N ALA A 26 42.54 -43.65 -10.46
CA ALA A 26 41.79 -42.42 -10.24
C ALA A 26 40.83 -42.65 -9.06
N ILE A 27 41.02 -41.92 -7.96
CA ILE A 27 40.06 -41.90 -6.83
C ILE A 27 38.88 -41.01 -7.23
N GLY A 28 38.05 -41.53 -8.13
CA GLY A 28 36.78 -40.93 -8.49
C GLY A 28 35.75 -41.24 -7.42
N TRP A 29 35.32 -40.24 -6.66
CA TRP A 29 34.10 -40.34 -5.86
C TRP A 29 32.91 -40.40 -6.82
N THR A 30 32.50 -41.61 -7.19
CA THR A 30 31.25 -41.85 -7.92
C THR A 30 30.07 -41.58 -6.98
N ILE A 31 29.63 -40.33 -6.94
CA ILE A 31 28.32 -40.00 -6.38
C ILE A 31 27.29 -40.69 -7.27
N ALA A 32 26.77 -41.81 -6.79
CA ALA A 32 25.62 -42.46 -7.38
C ALA A 32 24.41 -41.55 -7.18
N VAL A 33 24.15 -40.68 -8.17
CA VAL A 33 22.91 -39.90 -8.24
C VAL A 33 21.78 -40.87 -8.57
N GLY A 34 21.27 -41.54 -7.55
CA GLY A 34 20.03 -42.30 -7.67
C GLY A 34 18.90 -41.37 -8.13
N PRO A 35 17.88 -41.87 -8.84
CA PRO A 35 16.76 -41.04 -9.23
C PRO A 35 16.12 -40.48 -7.96
N VAL A 36 16.18 -39.16 -7.80
CA VAL A 36 15.49 -38.42 -6.75
C VAL A 36 13.99 -38.57 -7.01
N HIS A 37 13.42 -39.67 -6.51
CA HIS A 37 11.99 -39.76 -6.34
C HIS A 37 11.63 -38.70 -5.31
N ALA A 38 11.06 -37.59 -5.78
CA ALA A 38 10.31 -36.70 -4.93
C ALA A 38 9.34 -37.55 -4.11
N ALA A 39 9.36 -37.39 -2.78
CA ALA A 39 8.47 -38.13 -1.92
C ALA A 39 7.03 -37.88 -2.40
N PRO A 40 6.24 -38.93 -2.70
CA PRO A 40 4.89 -38.74 -3.20
C PRO A 40 4.10 -38.01 -2.12
N GLY A 41 3.59 -36.82 -2.46
CA GLY A 41 3.10 -35.81 -1.53
C GLY A 41 2.08 -36.32 -0.50
N ASP A 42 1.87 -35.52 0.53
CA ASP A 42 0.90 -35.79 1.60
C ASP A 42 -0.57 -35.72 1.14
N GLY A 43 -0.81 -35.42 -0.15
CA GLY A 43 -2.13 -35.36 -0.78
C GLY A 43 -2.89 -34.05 -0.56
N LEU A 44 -2.35 -33.12 0.25
CA LEU A 44 -3.06 -31.88 0.58
C LEU A 44 -3.26 -30.98 -0.64
N ASP A 45 -2.21 -30.77 -1.43
CA ASP A 45 -2.26 -29.86 -2.59
C ASP A 45 -3.30 -30.36 -3.61
N ASP A 46 -3.38 -31.68 -3.83
CA ASP A 46 -4.37 -32.30 -4.71
C ASP A 46 -5.79 -32.12 -4.14
N ALA A 47 -5.99 -32.35 -2.84
CA ALA A 47 -7.28 -32.14 -2.18
C ALA A 47 -7.74 -30.68 -2.27
N VAL A 48 -6.86 -29.71 -1.98
CA VAL A 48 -7.15 -28.27 -2.09
C VAL A 48 -7.50 -27.91 -3.54
N LYS A 49 -6.76 -28.41 -4.53
CA LYS A 49 -7.04 -28.17 -5.96
C LYS A 49 -8.38 -28.75 -6.41
N ILE A 50 -8.77 -29.93 -5.89
CA ILE A 50 -10.09 -30.53 -6.15
C ILE A 50 -11.19 -29.64 -5.57
N THR A 51 -11.12 -29.29 -4.28
CA THR A 51 -12.13 -28.45 -3.61
C THR A 51 -12.24 -27.06 -4.24
N VAL A 52 -11.12 -26.44 -4.63
CA VAL A 52 -11.12 -25.14 -5.33
C VAL A 52 -11.72 -25.25 -6.74
N ALA A 53 -11.53 -26.37 -7.44
CA ALA A 53 -12.17 -26.57 -8.73
C ALA A 53 -13.70 -26.72 -8.61
N GLU A 54 -14.20 -27.30 -7.52
CA GLU A 54 -15.63 -27.46 -7.28
C GLU A 54 -16.34 -26.14 -6.90
N GLU A 55 -15.61 -25.14 -6.38
CA GLU A 55 -16.14 -23.80 -6.08
C GLU A 55 -16.38 -22.96 -7.35
N PRO A 56 -17.66 -22.68 -7.74
CA PRO A 56 -17.95 -22.00 -8.99
C PRO A 56 -17.41 -20.57 -9.07
N ALA A 57 -17.31 -19.85 -7.95
CA ALA A 57 -16.83 -18.46 -7.93
C ALA A 57 -15.34 -18.33 -8.33
N LEU A 58 -14.56 -19.40 -8.17
CA LEU A 58 -13.13 -19.44 -8.49
C LEU A 58 -12.85 -19.86 -9.94
N GLU A 59 -13.85 -20.35 -10.68
CA GLU A 59 -13.78 -20.72 -12.11
C GLU A 59 -12.59 -21.64 -12.48
N ALA A 60 -12.22 -22.53 -11.55
CA ALA A 60 -11.06 -23.43 -11.65
C ALA A 60 -11.34 -24.77 -12.34
N ASN A 61 -12.48 -24.92 -13.02
CA ASN A 61 -12.88 -26.21 -13.60
C ASN A 61 -12.10 -26.64 -14.85
N ALA A 62 -11.43 -25.73 -15.55
CA ALA A 62 -10.62 -26.04 -16.72
C ALA A 62 -9.30 -26.75 -16.34
N PRO A 63 -8.86 -27.81 -17.05
CA PRO A 63 -7.67 -28.59 -16.68
C PRO A 63 -6.40 -27.74 -16.51
N GLU A 64 -6.12 -26.80 -17.44
CA GLU A 64 -4.92 -25.96 -17.35
C GLU A 64 -4.90 -25.06 -16.10
N LYS A 65 -6.08 -24.66 -15.59
CA LYS A 65 -6.21 -23.90 -14.33
C LYS A 65 -5.94 -24.77 -13.11
N LYS A 66 -6.24 -26.07 -13.14
CA LYS A 66 -5.99 -27.01 -12.03
C LYS A 66 -4.49 -27.29 -11.85
N ASP A 67 -3.79 -27.51 -12.96
CA ASP A 67 -2.35 -27.79 -12.92
C ASP A 67 -1.55 -26.55 -12.49
N GLY A 68 -1.89 -25.36 -13.01
CA GLY A 68 -1.24 -24.11 -12.66
C GLY A 68 -1.52 -23.59 -11.23
N MET A 69 -2.55 -24.11 -10.55
CA MET A 69 -3.03 -23.61 -9.27
C MET A 69 -1.95 -23.61 -8.17
N VAL A 70 -1.84 -22.50 -7.44
CA VAL A 70 -0.87 -22.29 -6.37
C VAL A 70 -1.53 -22.54 -5.02
N VAL A 71 -0.92 -23.40 -4.20
CA VAL A 71 -1.35 -23.70 -2.84
C VAL A 71 -0.30 -23.18 -1.86
N ASP A 72 -0.61 -22.07 -1.19
CA ASP A 72 0.23 -21.45 -0.17
C ASP A 72 -0.11 -22.06 1.20
N ARG A 73 0.80 -22.82 1.80
CA ARG A 73 0.65 -23.39 3.14
C ARG A 73 1.16 -22.38 4.18
N LEU A 74 0.27 -21.58 4.75
CA LEU A 74 0.63 -20.47 5.66
C LEU A 74 1.09 -20.99 7.03
N ARG A 75 0.35 -21.95 7.62
CA ARG A 75 0.66 -22.58 8.91
C ARG A 75 0.20 -24.04 8.92
N SER A 76 0.95 -24.90 9.61
CA SER A 76 0.65 -26.34 9.74
C SER A 76 1.01 -26.84 11.13
N ASP A 77 0.17 -27.71 11.71
CA ASP A 77 0.43 -28.42 12.96
C ASP A 77 -0.27 -29.79 12.97
N GLY A 78 0.51 -30.88 13.04
CA GLY A 78 0.00 -32.26 13.08
C GLY A 78 -0.84 -32.66 11.86
N ASP A 79 -2.16 -32.72 12.06
CA ASP A 79 -3.19 -33.03 11.06
C ASP A 79 -3.81 -31.78 10.43
N TRP A 80 -3.41 -30.57 10.84
CA TRP A 80 -4.06 -29.31 10.45
C TRP A 80 -3.17 -28.44 9.58
N VAL A 81 -3.77 -27.80 8.56
CA VAL A 81 -3.14 -26.76 7.75
C VAL A 81 -4.12 -25.61 7.53
N PHE A 82 -3.62 -24.38 7.59
CA PHE A 82 -4.30 -23.17 7.14
C PHE A 82 -3.46 -22.52 6.04
N GLY A 83 -4.13 -22.03 5.00
CA GLY A 83 -3.42 -21.55 3.82
C GLY A 83 -4.27 -20.69 2.88
N GLY A 84 -3.66 -20.35 1.75
CA GLY A 84 -4.31 -19.71 0.61
C GLY A 84 -4.23 -20.59 -0.63
N ALA A 85 -5.23 -20.50 -1.50
CA ALA A 85 -5.21 -21.15 -2.80
C ALA A 85 -5.53 -20.13 -3.89
N THR A 86 -4.68 -20.04 -4.92
CA THR A 86 -4.79 -19.08 -6.01
C THR A 86 -4.85 -19.80 -7.35
N VAL A 87 -5.90 -19.50 -8.10
CA VAL A 87 -6.09 -19.85 -9.52
C VAL A 87 -5.41 -18.74 -10.35
N PRO A 88 -4.27 -19.01 -11.01
CA PRO A 88 -3.62 -18.02 -11.86
C PRO A 88 -4.51 -17.66 -13.06
N SER A 89 -4.30 -16.49 -13.64
CA SER A 89 -4.85 -16.21 -14.97
C SER A 89 -3.76 -16.13 -16.05
N PRO A 90 -3.90 -16.88 -17.17
CA PRO A 90 -2.97 -16.81 -18.30
C PRO A 90 -3.19 -15.60 -19.23
N GLU A 91 -4.35 -14.95 -19.19
CA GLU A 91 -4.74 -13.80 -20.04
C GLU A 91 -5.47 -12.75 -19.18
N GLU A 92 -5.34 -11.46 -19.52
CA GLU A 92 -5.89 -10.16 -18.99
C GLU A 92 -6.57 -10.00 -17.60
N ASP A 93 -6.91 -11.07 -16.90
CA ASP A 93 -7.66 -11.12 -15.64
C ASP A 93 -6.74 -11.08 -14.41
N SER A 94 -7.16 -10.45 -13.30
CA SER A 94 -6.52 -10.72 -12.01
C SER A 94 -6.81 -12.17 -11.54
N PRO A 95 -5.86 -12.83 -10.85
CA PRO A 95 -6.04 -14.19 -10.38
C PRO A 95 -7.13 -14.27 -9.30
N LYS A 96 -7.81 -15.43 -9.23
CA LYS A 96 -8.87 -15.69 -8.24
C LYS A 96 -8.30 -16.49 -7.09
N SER A 97 -8.54 -16.08 -5.84
CA SER A 97 -8.00 -16.80 -4.69
C SER A 97 -8.88 -16.78 -3.44
N THR A 98 -8.67 -17.78 -2.59
CA THR A 98 -9.41 -18.06 -1.36
C THR A 98 -8.44 -18.42 -0.22
N LEU A 99 -8.90 -18.33 1.04
CA LEU A 99 -8.24 -18.94 2.19
C LEU A 99 -8.88 -20.31 2.47
N TYR A 100 -8.10 -21.29 2.92
CA TYR A 100 -8.59 -22.61 3.29
C TYR A 100 -8.15 -23.04 4.69
N VAL A 101 -8.98 -23.86 5.34
CA VAL A 101 -8.57 -24.71 6.47
C VAL A 101 -8.70 -26.16 6.00
N ALA A 102 -7.67 -26.96 6.28
CA ALA A 102 -7.64 -28.38 5.98
C ALA A 102 -7.32 -29.21 7.23
N LYS A 103 -8.01 -30.34 7.36
CA LYS A 103 -7.81 -31.34 8.41
C LYS A 103 -7.64 -32.72 7.81
N ARG A 104 -6.53 -33.39 8.12
CA ARG A 104 -6.27 -34.77 7.72
C ARG A 104 -7.20 -35.70 8.49
N GLN A 105 -7.93 -36.56 7.77
CA GLN A 105 -8.83 -37.56 8.34
C GLN A 105 -8.29 -38.99 8.20
N GLY A 106 -7.28 -39.19 7.35
CA GLY A 106 -6.67 -40.50 7.11
C GLY A 106 -5.36 -40.40 6.32
N ASN A 107 -4.89 -41.53 5.78
CA ASN A 107 -3.67 -41.54 4.97
C ASN A 107 -3.92 -40.87 3.61
N ARG A 108 -3.45 -39.62 3.44
CA ARG A 108 -3.73 -38.69 2.32
C ARG A 108 -5.20 -38.25 2.17
N ASP A 109 -6.05 -38.56 3.13
CA ASP A 109 -7.43 -38.09 3.13
C ASP A 109 -7.53 -36.76 3.90
N TRP A 110 -8.03 -35.73 3.23
CA TRP A 110 -8.06 -34.35 3.71
C TRP A 110 -9.45 -33.74 3.54
N GLN A 111 -10.05 -33.34 4.66
CA GLN A 111 -11.20 -32.47 4.64
C GLN A 111 -10.70 -31.03 4.46
N VAL A 112 -10.97 -30.43 3.30
CA VAL A 112 -10.66 -29.03 2.98
C VAL A 112 -11.96 -28.23 2.99
N ALA A 113 -11.93 -27.01 3.53
CA ALA A 113 -13.01 -26.04 3.40
C ALA A 113 -12.46 -24.66 3.03
N LEU A 114 -13.27 -23.87 2.30
CA LEU A 114 -12.87 -22.59 1.70
C LEU A 114 -13.57 -21.40 2.35
N GLN A 115 -12.91 -20.25 2.39
CA GLN A 115 -13.37 -19.08 3.13
C GLN A 115 -14.80 -18.66 2.74
N GLY A 116 -15.70 -18.61 3.71
CA GLY A 116 -17.09 -18.19 3.51
C GLY A 116 -18.12 -19.33 3.48
N THR A 117 -17.70 -20.60 3.53
CA THR A 117 -18.62 -21.72 3.78
C THR A 117 -18.78 -22.01 5.28
N ASP A 118 -19.85 -22.71 5.65
CA ASP A 118 -20.08 -23.13 7.05
C ASP A 118 -19.11 -24.23 7.50
N GLU A 119 -18.62 -25.07 6.57
CA GLU A 119 -17.55 -26.03 6.83
C GLU A 119 -16.24 -25.30 7.19
N PHE A 120 -15.94 -24.18 6.52
CA PHE A 120 -14.76 -23.39 6.83
C PHE A 120 -14.86 -22.75 8.21
N ARG A 121 -16.03 -22.23 8.59
CA ARG A 121 -16.31 -21.78 9.96
C ARG A 121 -16.09 -22.91 10.97
N GLY A 122 -16.70 -24.08 10.74
CA GLY A 122 -16.61 -25.24 11.62
C GLY A 122 -15.19 -25.81 11.76
N LEU A 123 -14.40 -25.83 10.68
CA LEU A 123 -12.99 -26.24 10.74
C LEU A 123 -12.10 -25.16 11.37
N THR A 124 -12.35 -23.88 11.09
CA THR A 124 -11.66 -22.73 11.71
C THR A 124 -11.81 -22.77 13.23
N GLU A 125 -13.01 -23.02 13.74
CA GLU A 125 -13.28 -23.12 15.18
C GLU A 125 -12.52 -24.31 15.82
N GLN A 126 -12.48 -25.46 15.14
CA GLN A 126 -11.81 -26.68 15.61
C GLN A 126 -10.27 -26.67 15.49
N ALA A 127 -9.69 -25.89 14.58
CA ALA A 127 -8.25 -25.86 14.34
C ALA A 127 -7.46 -25.47 15.61
N PRO A 128 -6.25 -26.00 15.85
CA PRO A 128 -5.43 -25.59 16.99
C PRO A 128 -4.97 -24.13 16.84
N GLU A 129 -4.73 -23.44 17.96
CA GLU A 129 -4.34 -22.01 17.95
C GLU A 129 -2.98 -21.74 17.28
N SER A 130 -2.15 -22.80 17.12
CA SER A 130 -0.92 -22.81 16.31
C SER A 130 -1.17 -22.67 14.80
N VAL A 131 -2.37 -23.01 14.31
CA VAL A 131 -2.77 -22.99 12.89
C VAL A 131 -3.74 -21.86 12.60
N VAL A 132 -4.70 -21.59 13.49
CA VAL A 132 -5.56 -20.40 13.43
C VAL A 132 -5.71 -19.82 14.83
N SER A 133 -5.17 -18.62 15.08
CA SER A 133 -5.21 -17.99 16.39
C SER A 133 -6.64 -17.72 16.84
N ARG A 134 -6.87 -17.60 18.16
CA ARG A 134 -8.19 -17.29 18.72
C ARG A 134 -8.80 -16.01 18.11
N GLU A 135 -7.97 -15.02 17.84
CA GLU A 135 -8.36 -13.73 17.28
C GLU A 135 -8.59 -13.83 15.76
N GLU A 136 -7.85 -14.69 15.06
CA GLU A 136 -8.13 -15.04 13.66
C GLU A 136 -9.48 -15.73 13.52
N LYS A 137 -9.79 -16.71 14.39
CA LYS A 137 -11.10 -17.39 14.39
C LYS A 137 -12.25 -16.39 14.49
N ALA A 138 -12.15 -15.41 15.38
CA ALA A 138 -13.15 -14.36 15.55
C ALA A 138 -13.35 -13.49 14.30
N THR A 139 -12.28 -13.17 13.55
CA THR A 139 -12.36 -12.39 12.31
C THR A 139 -12.84 -13.24 11.12
N LEU A 140 -12.34 -14.46 10.98
CA LEU A 140 -12.68 -15.39 9.89
C LEU A 140 -14.12 -15.90 9.98
N ALA A 141 -14.68 -15.96 11.20
CA ALA A 141 -16.07 -16.31 11.46
C ALA A 141 -17.01 -15.09 11.54
N ALA A 142 -16.60 -13.90 11.09
CA ALA A 142 -17.45 -12.70 11.11
C ALA A 142 -18.80 -12.92 10.38
N PRO A 143 -19.89 -12.26 10.83
CA PRO A 143 -21.19 -12.34 10.18
C PRO A 143 -21.19 -11.55 8.85
N THR A 144 -22.14 -11.88 7.95
CA THR A 144 -22.27 -11.23 6.65
C THR A 144 -22.55 -9.72 6.76
N PRO A 145 -21.83 -8.84 6.03
CA PRO A 145 -22.04 -7.40 6.08
C PRO A 145 -23.35 -6.95 5.41
N ARG A 146 -23.77 -5.72 5.74
CA ARG A 146 -24.77 -4.97 4.98
C ARG A 146 -24.11 -4.17 3.85
N ALA A 147 -24.72 -4.17 2.67
CA ALA A 147 -24.14 -3.58 1.47
C ALA A 147 -24.00 -2.05 1.51
N ASP A 148 -24.89 -1.35 2.21
CA ASP A 148 -24.95 0.11 2.30
C ASP A 148 -23.91 0.70 3.29
N ARG A 149 -23.37 -0.12 4.19
CA ARG A 149 -22.43 0.30 5.25
C ARG A 149 -21.22 -0.61 5.29
N SER A 150 -20.33 -0.46 4.31
CA SER A 150 -19.08 -1.22 4.28
C SER A 150 -18.15 -0.86 5.45
N GLY A 151 -18.13 0.40 5.89
CA GLY A 151 -17.12 0.88 6.83
C GLY A 151 -15.69 0.89 6.26
N LEU A 152 -15.54 0.80 4.93
CA LEU A 152 -14.26 0.81 4.23
C LEU A 152 -13.92 2.23 3.78
N GLY A 153 -12.69 2.68 4.03
CA GLY A 153 -12.09 3.82 3.34
C GLY A 153 -11.70 3.49 1.90
N LEU A 154 -11.21 4.47 1.15
CA LEU A 154 -10.44 4.20 -0.07
C LEU A 154 -8.99 3.84 0.29
N PRO A 155 -8.26 3.06 -0.53
CA PRO A 155 -6.99 2.42 -0.14
C PRO A 155 -5.76 3.35 -0.21
N TRP A 156 -5.89 4.58 0.26
CA TRP A 156 -4.81 5.58 0.40
C TRP A 156 -5.09 6.52 1.60
N LYS A 157 -4.19 7.45 1.91
CA LYS A 157 -4.32 8.32 3.10
C LYS A 157 -5.65 9.09 3.09
N GLN A 158 -6.37 9.10 4.21
CA GLN A 158 -7.60 9.89 4.36
C GLN A 158 -7.32 11.38 4.16
N GLY A 159 -8.18 12.07 3.41
CA GLY A 159 -7.98 13.45 2.96
C GLY A 159 -7.26 13.57 1.61
N GLU A 160 -6.46 12.58 1.22
CA GLU A 160 -5.77 12.58 -0.07
C GLU A 160 -6.68 12.12 -1.22
N SER A 161 -6.28 12.44 -2.46
CA SER A 161 -7.08 12.14 -3.65
C SER A 161 -6.30 11.46 -4.78
N TRP A 162 -6.69 10.23 -5.12
CA TRP A 162 -6.14 9.44 -6.23
C TRP A 162 -7.11 9.42 -7.41
N PHE A 163 -6.65 8.95 -8.57
CA PHE A 163 -7.51 8.73 -9.74
C PHE A 163 -8.23 7.38 -9.65
N MET A 164 -9.50 7.35 -10.08
CA MET A 164 -10.17 6.11 -10.48
C MET A 164 -9.76 5.81 -11.92
N GLY A 165 -8.64 5.12 -12.11
CA GLY A 165 -8.08 4.80 -13.42
C GLY A 165 -9.02 3.94 -14.26
N GLY A 166 -9.69 2.98 -13.62
CA GLY A 166 -10.78 2.18 -14.17
C GLY A 166 -11.94 2.13 -13.19
N GLY A 167 -13.16 2.41 -13.66
CA GLY A 167 -14.37 2.29 -12.84
C GLY A 167 -14.79 0.84 -12.60
N PRO A 168 -15.96 0.58 -11.99
CA PRO A 168 -16.42 -0.78 -11.69
C PRO A 168 -16.29 -1.78 -12.85
N HIS A 169 -15.56 -2.87 -12.59
CA HIS A 169 -15.32 -3.99 -13.51
C HIS A 169 -15.22 -5.30 -12.71
N GLY A 170 -15.19 -6.46 -13.37
CA GLY A 170 -14.97 -7.73 -12.67
C GLY A 170 -13.51 -7.92 -12.28
N ILE A 171 -13.20 -8.87 -11.40
CA ILE A 171 -11.80 -9.29 -11.14
C ILE A 171 -11.04 -9.65 -12.43
N SER A 172 -11.76 -10.14 -13.44
CA SER A 172 -11.25 -10.50 -14.77
C SER A 172 -11.32 -9.35 -15.79
N GLY A 173 -11.60 -8.12 -15.35
CA GLY A 173 -12.07 -7.03 -16.20
C GLY A 173 -13.50 -7.27 -16.67
N ASN A 174 -13.72 -8.30 -17.49
CA ASN A 174 -14.97 -8.58 -18.17
C ASN A 174 -15.96 -9.45 -17.36
N SER A 175 -15.51 -10.16 -16.32
CA SER A 175 -16.36 -11.02 -15.50
C SER A 175 -17.47 -10.28 -14.74
N ARG A 176 -18.50 -11.00 -14.29
CA ARG A 176 -19.53 -10.51 -13.36
C ARG A 176 -19.40 -11.24 -12.01
N PRO A 177 -19.79 -10.62 -10.87
CA PRO A 177 -20.21 -9.21 -10.73
C PRO A 177 -19.04 -8.23 -10.94
N PHE A 178 -19.33 -6.94 -11.10
CA PHE A 178 -18.27 -5.92 -11.11
C PHE A 178 -17.82 -5.63 -9.68
N ASN A 179 -16.90 -6.45 -9.19
CA ASN A 179 -16.37 -6.41 -7.82
C ASN A 179 -15.03 -5.67 -7.68
N SER A 180 -14.46 -5.15 -8.76
CA SER A 180 -13.15 -4.47 -8.79
C SER A 180 -13.23 -3.02 -9.24
N ILE A 181 -12.24 -2.23 -8.80
CA ILE A 181 -11.99 -0.84 -9.19
C ILE A 181 -10.47 -0.63 -9.24
N ASP A 182 -9.97 0.10 -10.24
CA ASP A 182 -8.54 0.38 -10.39
C ASP A 182 -8.23 1.81 -9.95
N PHE A 183 -7.24 1.95 -9.06
CA PHE A 183 -6.82 3.24 -8.52
C PHE A 183 -5.33 3.51 -8.77
N ASN A 184 -4.99 4.76 -9.09
CA ASN A 184 -3.61 5.15 -9.40
C ASN A 184 -3.28 6.62 -9.07
N GLY A 185 -1.98 6.92 -9.02
CA GLY A 185 -1.45 8.26 -8.73
C GLY A 185 -1.25 8.51 -7.23
N GLY A 186 -1.34 9.78 -6.83
CA GLY A 186 -1.05 10.20 -5.46
C GLY A 186 0.42 9.96 -5.08
N ASP A 187 0.64 9.40 -3.89
CA ASP A 187 1.95 8.97 -3.37
C ASP A 187 2.27 7.50 -3.67
N GLU A 188 1.44 6.82 -4.48
CA GLU A 188 1.54 5.40 -4.84
C GLU A 188 1.46 4.41 -3.66
N ARG A 189 1.24 4.87 -2.42
CA ARG A 189 1.20 4.05 -1.20
C ARG A 189 -0.20 3.49 -0.97
N VAL A 190 -0.38 2.21 -1.26
CA VAL A 190 -1.65 1.50 -0.99
C VAL A 190 -1.75 1.23 0.51
N LEU A 191 -2.87 1.67 1.11
CA LEU A 191 -3.14 1.54 2.54
C LEU A 191 -4.40 0.70 2.81
N ALA A 192 -4.47 0.09 3.99
CA ALA A 192 -5.65 -0.61 4.48
C ALA A 192 -6.86 0.35 4.58
N PRO A 193 -8.01 0.04 3.95
CA PRO A 193 -9.18 0.92 3.96
C PRO A 193 -9.88 0.95 5.33
N ALA A 194 -9.75 -0.13 6.10
CA ALA A 194 -10.31 -0.33 7.42
C ALA A 194 -9.40 -1.29 8.21
N ALA A 195 -9.64 -1.44 9.51
CA ALA A 195 -8.94 -2.45 10.30
C ALA A 195 -9.35 -3.87 9.88
N GLY A 196 -8.45 -4.83 10.00
CA GLY A 196 -8.68 -6.23 9.61
C GLY A 196 -7.42 -7.08 9.71
N ARG A 197 -7.50 -8.33 9.26
CA ARG A 197 -6.37 -9.27 9.24
C ARG A 197 -5.82 -9.44 7.84
N VAL A 198 -4.51 -9.24 7.69
CA VAL A 198 -3.84 -9.32 6.39
C VAL A 198 -3.34 -10.73 6.09
N TYR A 199 -3.55 -11.18 4.85
CA TYR A 199 -3.04 -12.44 4.31
C TYR A 199 -2.48 -12.20 2.91
N LYS A 200 -1.44 -12.94 2.53
CA LYS A 200 -0.85 -12.90 1.20
C LYS A 200 -1.00 -14.26 0.53
N THR A 201 -1.47 -14.26 -0.72
CA THR A 201 -1.58 -15.45 -1.56
C THR A 201 -0.79 -15.25 -2.86
N CYS A 202 -0.29 -16.35 -3.42
CA CYS A 202 0.65 -16.36 -4.54
C CYS A 202 1.88 -15.45 -4.33
N VAL A 203 2.62 -15.65 -3.24
CA VAL A 203 3.81 -14.85 -2.94
C VAL A 203 4.95 -15.20 -3.90
N ARG A 204 5.23 -14.34 -4.89
CA ARG A 204 6.25 -14.57 -5.93
C ARG A 204 6.94 -13.27 -6.34
N ASN A 205 8.26 -13.31 -6.55
CA ASN A 205 9.06 -12.20 -7.08
C ASN A 205 8.89 -10.85 -6.33
N GLY A 206 8.71 -10.89 -5.01
CA GLY A 206 8.49 -9.69 -4.18
C GLY A 206 7.08 -9.10 -4.23
N SER A 207 6.13 -9.80 -4.86
CA SER A 207 4.72 -9.46 -4.97
C SER A 207 3.82 -10.63 -4.51
N ALA A 208 2.52 -10.38 -4.40
CA ALA A 208 1.46 -11.28 -3.98
C ALA A 208 0.10 -10.64 -4.33
N GLU A 209 -0.98 -11.42 -4.25
CA GLU A 209 -2.29 -10.83 -3.93
C GLU A 209 -2.35 -10.61 -2.41
N VAL A 210 -2.60 -9.37 -1.99
CA VAL A 210 -2.79 -9.04 -0.56
C VAL A 210 -4.27 -8.99 -0.27
N LYS A 211 -4.75 -9.80 0.67
CA LYS A 211 -6.14 -9.77 1.19
C LYS A 211 -6.19 -9.15 2.58
N ILE A 212 -7.28 -8.46 2.89
CA ILE A 212 -7.64 -8.06 4.24
C ILE A 212 -9.03 -8.62 4.56
N VAL A 213 -9.12 -9.48 5.58
CA VAL A 213 -10.41 -9.93 6.12
C VAL A 213 -10.82 -8.98 7.24
N HIS A 214 -11.93 -8.29 7.05
CA HIS A 214 -12.43 -7.26 7.95
C HIS A 214 -13.46 -7.83 8.95
N PRO A 215 -13.52 -7.33 10.20
CA PRO A 215 -14.46 -7.81 11.22
C PRO A 215 -15.94 -7.48 10.93
N ASN A 216 -16.21 -6.63 9.93
CA ASN A 216 -17.54 -6.40 9.37
C ASN A 216 -18.01 -7.52 8.41
N GLY A 217 -17.16 -8.51 8.11
CA GLY A 217 -17.44 -9.63 7.21
C GLY A 217 -17.13 -9.37 5.72
N TYR A 218 -16.59 -8.21 5.37
CA TYR A 218 -16.02 -7.97 4.05
C TYR A 218 -14.60 -8.54 3.97
N THR A 219 -14.19 -8.95 2.78
CA THR A 219 -12.78 -9.12 2.43
C THR A 219 -12.47 -8.18 1.27
N THR A 220 -11.39 -7.42 1.36
CA THR A 220 -10.82 -6.71 0.21
C THR A 220 -9.56 -7.42 -0.26
N SER A 221 -9.26 -7.35 -1.55
CA SER A 221 -7.94 -7.75 -2.07
C SER A 221 -7.33 -6.69 -2.97
N TYR A 222 -6.00 -6.75 -3.07
CA TYR A 222 -5.14 -5.78 -3.72
C TYR A 222 -4.10 -6.50 -4.58
N TYR A 223 -4.09 -6.20 -5.87
CA TYR A 223 -3.18 -6.81 -6.84
C TYR A 223 -2.36 -5.75 -7.60
N HIS A 224 -1.41 -6.22 -8.42
CA HIS A 224 -0.38 -5.44 -9.10
C HIS A 224 0.66 -4.72 -8.22
N MET A 225 0.63 -4.94 -6.90
CA MET A 225 1.49 -4.21 -5.97
C MET A 225 2.94 -4.72 -5.89
N THR A 226 3.83 -3.82 -5.50
CA THR A 226 5.24 -4.08 -5.15
C THR A 226 5.54 -3.61 -3.72
N ASN A 227 6.75 -3.87 -3.21
CA ASN A 227 7.22 -3.44 -1.88
C ASN A 227 6.21 -3.73 -0.75
N LEU A 228 5.75 -4.98 -0.69
CA LEU A 228 4.63 -5.39 0.17
C LEU A 228 4.94 -5.32 1.67
N ILE A 229 3.88 -5.20 2.47
CA ILE A 229 3.93 -5.25 3.93
C ILE A 229 4.59 -6.55 4.44
N ASN A 230 5.70 -6.38 5.18
CA ASN A 230 6.45 -7.46 5.79
C ASN A 230 5.95 -7.79 7.21
N VAL A 231 4.70 -8.26 7.31
CA VAL A 231 4.13 -8.87 8.52
C VAL A 231 3.74 -10.32 8.26
N LYS A 232 3.53 -11.10 9.33
CA LYS A 232 3.02 -12.47 9.25
C LYS A 232 1.55 -12.47 8.82
N ASP A 233 1.16 -13.45 8.03
CA ASP A 233 -0.24 -13.64 7.66
C ASP A 233 -1.12 -13.91 8.90
N GLY A 234 -2.33 -13.36 8.92
CA GLY A 234 -3.19 -13.31 10.11
C GLY A 234 -2.93 -12.13 11.05
N THR A 235 -1.89 -11.33 10.81
CA THR A 235 -1.60 -10.12 11.60
C THR A 235 -2.75 -9.13 11.49
N GLU A 236 -3.23 -8.63 12.63
CA GLU A 236 -4.21 -7.55 12.69
C GLU A 236 -3.55 -6.20 12.39
N ILE A 237 -4.15 -5.44 11.48
CA ILE A 237 -3.68 -4.15 11.02
C ILE A 237 -4.80 -3.10 11.14
N ALA A 238 -4.42 -1.86 11.41
CA ALA A 238 -5.35 -0.74 11.51
C ALA A 238 -5.69 -0.16 10.12
N ALA A 239 -6.77 0.61 10.04
CA ALA A 239 -7.02 1.48 8.88
C ALA A 239 -5.82 2.42 8.65
N GLY A 240 -5.44 2.65 7.39
CA GLY A 240 -4.25 3.43 7.03
C GLY A 240 -2.92 2.67 7.12
N THR A 241 -2.90 1.39 7.55
CA THR A 241 -1.67 0.58 7.53
C THR A 241 -1.19 0.39 6.10
N TYR A 242 0.10 0.62 5.84
CA TYR A 242 0.72 0.43 4.53
C TYR A 242 0.70 -1.05 4.10
N LEU A 243 0.23 -1.32 2.88
CA LEU A 243 0.12 -2.67 2.28
C LEU A 243 1.17 -2.93 1.21
N GLY A 244 1.52 -1.91 0.43
CA GLY A 244 2.38 -2.01 -0.75
C GLY A 244 2.39 -0.70 -1.54
N HIS A 245 3.19 -0.65 -2.60
CA HIS A 245 3.15 0.38 -3.63
C HIS A 245 2.37 -0.10 -4.84
N THR A 246 1.67 0.80 -5.54
CA THR A 246 1.08 0.52 -6.85
C THR A 246 2.14 0.05 -7.84
N GLY A 247 1.76 -0.78 -8.81
CA GLY A 247 2.72 -1.37 -9.73
C GLY A 247 2.09 -2.09 -10.91
N VAL A 248 2.85 -3.02 -11.48
CA VAL A 248 2.49 -3.82 -12.66
C VAL A 248 2.83 -5.30 -12.44
N GLN A 249 2.95 -5.72 -11.18
CA GLN A 249 3.40 -7.06 -10.83
C GLN A 249 2.31 -8.09 -11.08
N LEU A 250 2.70 -9.25 -11.59
CA LEU A 250 1.78 -10.32 -12.03
C LEU A 250 2.21 -11.67 -11.41
N PRO A 251 2.30 -11.80 -10.08
CA PRO A 251 2.84 -13.00 -9.44
C PRO A 251 2.05 -14.28 -9.79
N CYS A 252 0.74 -14.16 -10.04
CA CYS A 252 -0.12 -15.23 -10.55
C CYS A 252 -0.76 -14.89 -11.92
N GLY A 253 -0.05 -14.12 -12.76
CA GLY A 253 -0.51 -13.74 -14.09
C GLY A 253 -1.51 -12.56 -14.10
N GLY A 254 -2.29 -12.47 -15.18
CA GLY A 254 -3.09 -11.30 -15.56
C GLY A 254 -2.35 -10.30 -16.45
N SER A 255 -2.86 -9.08 -16.58
CA SER A 255 -2.19 -7.97 -17.27
C SER A 255 -2.23 -6.66 -16.47
N ALA A 256 -1.35 -5.71 -16.79
CA ALA A 256 -1.39 -4.36 -16.25
C ALA A 256 -0.82 -3.38 -17.29
N SER A 257 -1.59 -2.37 -17.69
CA SER A 257 -1.19 -1.38 -18.70
C SER A 257 -0.26 -0.29 -18.16
N GLY A 258 -0.22 -0.11 -16.83
CA GLY A 258 0.65 0.81 -16.11
C GLY A 258 0.49 0.71 -14.59
N PRO A 259 1.30 1.43 -13.80
CA PRO A 259 1.24 1.37 -12.34
C PRO A 259 -0.12 1.75 -11.76
N HIS A 260 -0.77 0.79 -11.10
CA HIS A 260 -2.02 0.99 -10.37
C HIS A 260 -2.14 -0.03 -9.23
N VAL A 261 -3.24 0.05 -8.47
CA VAL A 261 -3.72 -1.05 -7.64
C VAL A 261 -5.10 -1.46 -8.11
N HIS A 262 -5.25 -2.76 -8.41
CA HIS A 262 -6.54 -3.38 -8.64
C HIS A 262 -7.12 -3.77 -7.28
N MET A 263 -8.19 -3.10 -6.85
CA MET A 263 -8.86 -3.38 -5.58
C MET A 263 -10.16 -4.15 -5.84
N SER A 264 -10.31 -5.32 -5.21
CA SER A 264 -11.50 -6.17 -5.33
C SER A 264 -12.25 -6.35 -4.01
N LEU A 265 -13.57 -6.57 -4.07
CA LEU A 265 -14.46 -6.73 -2.92
C LEU A 265 -15.13 -8.12 -2.89
N TYR A 266 -15.17 -8.73 -1.70
CA TYR A 266 -15.73 -10.07 -1.46
C TYR A 266 -16.47 -10.16 -0.11
N GLN A 267 -17.30 -11.19 0.03
CA GLN A 267 -17.80 -11.72 1.29
C GLN A 267 -17.29 -13.16 1.43
N GLY A 268 -16.30 -13.39 2.29
CA GLY A 268 -15.48 -14.61 2.21
C GLY A 268 -14.80 -14.71 0.84
N SER A 269 -14.94 -15.84 0.15
CA SER A 269 -14.47 -16.04 -1.24
C SER A 269 -15.43 -15.50 -2.30
N LYS A 270 -16.68 -15.16 -1.93
CA LYS A 270 -17.71 -14.79 -2.89
C LYS A 270 -17.50 -13.35 -3.38
N PRO A 271 -17.28 -13.09 -4.68
CA PRO A 271 -17.19 -11.73 -5.19
C PRO A 271 -18.54 -11.03 -5.05
N VAL A 272 -18.53 -9.77 -4.64
CA VAL A 272 -19.74 -8.94 -4.48
C VAL A 272 -19.59 -7.65 -5.26
N PRO A 273 -20.65 -7.18 -5.96
CA PRO A 273 -20.56 -5.97 -6.76
C PRO A 273 -20.24 -4.75 -5.87
N VAL A 274 -19.45 -3.81 -6.39
CA VAL A 274 -19.25 -2.51 -5.73
C VAL A 274 -20.46 -1.58 -5.92
N ASN A 275 -21.42 -1.96 -6.77
CA ASN A 275 -22.64 -1.21 -7.03
C ASN A 275 -23.48 -0.98 -5.76
N GLY A 276 -23.70 0.28 -5.41
CA GLY A 276 -24.42 0.71 -4.21
C GLY A 276 -23.61 0.62 -2.91
N VAL A 277 -22.36 0.13 -2.96
CA VAL A 277 -21.49 0.06 -1.79
C VAL A 277 -20.81 1.40 -1.57
N ASN A 278 -20.85 1.91 -0.34
CA ASN A 278 -20.10 3.11 0.04
C ASN A 278 -18.66 2.73 0.41
N ILE A 279 -17.65 3.34 -0.22
CA ILE A 279 -16.22 3.14 0.05
C ILE A 279 -15.54 4.51 0.06
N GLY A 280 -14.85 4.85 1.16
CA GLY A 280 -14.20 6.15 1.37
C GLY A 280 -15.14 7.35 1.29
N GLY A 281 -16.41 7.16 1.65
CA GLY A 281 -17.46 8.17 1.56
C GLY A 281 -18.14 8.29 0.19
N TRP A 282 -17.75 7.49 -0.81
CA TRP A 282 -18.34 7.47 -2.15
C TRP A 282 -19.19 6.22 -2.37
N THR A 283 -20.40 6.38 -2.90
CA THR A 283 -21.22 5.26 -3.36
C THR A 283 -20.85 4.95 -4.82
N PHE A 284 -20.42 3.72 -5.10
CA PHE A 284 -20.05 3.32 -6.47
C PHE A 284 -21.24 2.82 -7.27
N HIS A 285 -21.27 3.12 -8.56
CA HIS A 285 -22.34 2.77 -9.49
C HIS A 285 -21.74 2.14 -10.75
N GLU A 286 -22.23 0.95 -11.12
CA GLU A 286 -21.79 0.25 -12.33
C GLU A 286 -22.20 1.00 -13.62
N GLY A 287 -21.38 0.87 -14.66
CA GLY A 287 -21.74 1.29 -16.02
C GLY A 287 -22.48 0.20 -16.80
N GLY A 288 -22.86 0.51 -18.04
CA GLY A 288 -23.40 -0.49 -18.97
C GLY A 288 -22.37 -1.52 -19.48
N GLY A 289 -21.10 -1.37 -19.11
CA GLY A 289 -19.98 -2.26 -19.44
C GLY A 289 -18.85 -2.08 -18.42
N PRO A 290 -17.84 -2.97 -18.43
CA PRO A 290 -16.73 -2.94 -17.48
C PRO A 290 -15.90 -1.67 -17.64
N TYR A 291 -15.23 -1.26 -16.57
CA TYR A 291 -14.39 -0.06 -16.43
C TYR A 291 -15.14 1.28 -16.56
N GLY A 292 -16.44 1.25 -16.90
CA GLY A 292 -17.33 2.41 -16.89
C GLY A 292 -17.88 2.73 -15.50
N GLY A 293 -19.06 3.34 -15.44
CA GLY A 293 -19.72 3.69 -14.18
C GLY A 293 -19.23 5.01 -13.57
N PHE A 294 -19.53 5.23 -12.30
CA PHE A 294 -19.11 6.43 -11.55
C PHE A 294 -19.16 6.21 -10.04
N ALA A 295 -18.43 7.06 -9.31
CA ALA A 295 -18.58 7.25 -7.87
C ALA A 295 -19.47 8.47 -7.60
N GLU A 296 -20.40 8.40 -6.65
CA GLU A 296 -21.28 9.49 -6.25
C GLU A 296 -21.12 9.86 -4.77
N ARG A 297 -21.08 11.17 -4.47
CA ARG A 297 -21.13 11.72 -3.11
C ARG A 297 -21.84 13.06 -3.14
N ASN A 298 -22.87 13.22 -2.31
CA ASN A 298 -23.65 14.47 -2.18
C ASN A 298 -24.14 15.05 -3.53
N GLY A 299 -24.52 14.19 -4.48
CA GLY A 299 -24.94 14.56 -5.84
C GLY A 299 -23.81 14.88 -6.82
N GLN A 300 -22.55 14.98 -6.37
CA GLN A 300 -21.40 15.05 -7.26
C GLN A 300 -21.05 13.65 -7.78
N ARG A 301 -20.86 13.53 -9.09
CA ARG A 301 -20.40 12.29 -9.76
C ARG A 301 -18.97 12.43 -10.26
N VAL A 302 -18.21 11.35 -10.14
CA VAL A 302 -16.84 11.23 -10.65
C VAL A 302 -16.73 9.94 -11.45
N GLY A 303 -16.53 10.06 -12.77
CA GLY A 303 -16.30 8.94 -13.67
C GLY A 303 -14.81 8.52 -13.74
N PRO A 304 -14.49 7.48 -14.53
CA PRO A 304 -13.12 7.03 -14.78
C PRO A 304 -12.22 8.17 -15.27
N GLY A 305 -10.96 8.17 -14.86
CA GLY A 305 -10.02 9.28 -15.04
C GLY A 305 -10.26 10.49 -14.11
N GLY A 306 -11.34 10.49 -13.32
CA GLY A 306 -11.59 11.50 -12.29
C GLY A 306 -10.88 11.20 -10.97
N ARG A 307 -10.72 12.21 -10.12
CA ARG A 307 -10.10 12.08 -8.79
C ARG A 307 -11.13 11.88 -7.69
N LEU A 308 -10.89 10.93 -6.81
CA LEU A 308 -11.69 10.67 -5.61
C LEU A 308 -10.89 11.05 -4.37
N THR A 309 -11.49 11.81 -3.44
CA THR A 309 -10.91 12.06 -2.12
C THR A 309 -11.30 10.92 -1.17
N ASN A 310 -10.36 10.37 -0.40
CA ASN A 310 -10.71 9.41 0.64
C ASN A 310 -11.29 10.13 1.87
N PHE A 311 -12.60 10.02 2.10
CA PHE A 311 -13.25 10.59 3.29
C PHE A 311 -13.22 9.65 4.52
N GLY A 312 -12.65 8.44 4.38
CA GLY A 312 -12.56 7.43 5.45
C GLY A 312 -13.73 6.44 5.47
N GLY A 313 -13.61 5.41 6.31
CA GLY A 313 -14.54 4.27 6.42
C GLY A 313 -15.58 4.41 7.55
N GLY A 314 -16.11 5.60 7.78
CA GLY A 314 -17.22 5.80 8.73
C GLY A 314 -18.48 6.28 8.01
N ASP A 315 -19.64 6.21 8.68
CA ASP A 315 -20.96 6.71 8.22
C ASP A 315 -21.02 8.26 8.04
N ALA A 316 -19.88 8.91 7.72
CA ALA A 316 -19.75 10.33 7.40
C ALA A 316 -20.27 10.65 5.99
N ILE A 317 -21.56 10.38 5.77
CA ILE A 317 -22.38 11.17 4.86
C ILE A 317 -22.89 12.37 5.67
N PRO A 318 -22.33 13.58 5.51
CA PRO A 318 -23.01 14.79 5.93
C PRO A 318 -24.20 15.01 4.98
N ASN A 319 -25.33 14.36 5.27
CA ASN A 319 -26.58 14.55 4.55
C ASN A 319 -27.06 15.98 4.82
N PRO A 320 -27.28 16.83 3.80
CA PRO A 320 -27.76 18.20 4.01
C PRO A 320 -29.24 18.19 4.45
N GLY A 321 -29.45 18.02 5.76
CA GLY A 321 -30.75 18.19 6.40
C GLY A 321 -31.28 19.63 6.25
N PRO A 322 -32.62 19.82 6.24
CA PRO A 322 -33.23 21.09 5.86
C PRO A 322 -32.89 22.22 6.84
N LYS A 323 -32.71 23.41 6.28
CA LYS A 323 -32.40 24.66 6.98
C LYS A 323 -33.43 24.93 8.10
N PRO A 324 -33.04 24.96 9.39
CA PRO A 324 -33.95 25.32 10.47
C PRO A 324 -34.18 26.83 10.49
N ASP A 325 -35.45 27.24 10.56
CA ASP A 325 -35.84 28.60 10.91
C ASP A 325 -35.75 28.78 12.45
N PRO A 326 -35.54 30.00 12.99
CA PRO A 326 -35.06 30.17 14.37
C PRO A 326 -36.18 30.26 15.41
N THR A 327 -36.05 29.54 16.53
CA THR A 327 -36.45 29.86 17.93
C THR A 327 -36.40 28.58 18.80
N PRO A 328 -36.43 28.66 20.15
CA PRO A 328 -35.46 29.34 20.99
C PRO A 328 -34.76 28.39 22.01
N LYS A 329 -33.65 28.87 22.56
CA LYS A 329 -32.69 28.15 23.44
C LYS A 329 -33.29 27.54 24.73
N PRO A 330 -32.99 26.25 25.02
CA PRO A 330 -32.94 25.69 26.37
C PRO A 330 -31.55 25.81 27.04
N GLU A 331 -31.50 25.70 28.36
CA GLU A 331 -30.34 25.97 29.23
C GLU A 331 -29.39 24.74 29.38
N PRO A 332 -28.06 24.91 29.57
CA PRO A 332 -27.12 23.78 29.44
C PRO A 332 -27.06 22.86 30.67
N PRO A 333 -26.98 21.53 30.50
CA PRO A 333 -26.61 20.62 31.57
C PRO A 333 -25.13 20.77 31.96
N LYS A 334 -24.81 20.50 33.24
CA LYS A 334 -23.42 20.48 33.72
C LYS A 334 -22.58 19.39 33.02
N PRO A 335 -21.26 19.60 32.82
CA PRO A 335 -20.40 18.59 32.24
C PRO A 335 -20.16 17.43 33.22
N ASN A 336 -20.19 16.20 32.72
CA ASN A 336 -19.54 15.05 33.35
C ASN A 336 -18.36 14.63 32.45
N PRO A 337 -17.17 14.28 32.97
CA PRO A 337 -15.99 14.09 32.12
C PRO A 337 -16.10 12.88 31.20
N GLY A 338 -15.85 13.08 29.90
CA GLY A 338 -15.61 11.99 28.96
C GLY A 338 -14.28 11.28 29.21
N PRO A 339 -14.06 10.08 28.64
CA PRO A 339 -12.85 9.30 28.87
C PRO A 339 -11.61 10.03 28.37
N ASN A 340 -10.58 10.09 29.22
CA ASN A 340 -9.28 10.66 28.90
C ASN A 340 -8.62 9.85 27.77
N PRO A 341 -8.18 10.44 26.65
CA PRO A 341 -7.41 9.71 25.64
C PRO A 341 -6.11 9.20 26.24
N SER A 342 -5.74 7.96 25.91
CA SER A 342 -4.46 7.38 26.34
C SER A 342 -3.29 8.25 25.89
N PRO A 343 -2.35 8.63 26.78
CA PRO A 343 -1.23 9.49 26.39
C PRO A 343 -0.33 8.84 25.34
N VAL A 344 0.17 9.66 24.42
CA VAL A 344 1.11 9.24 23.38
C VAL A 344 2.53 9.57 23.80
N ASN A 345 3.45 8.62 23.69
CA ASN A 345 4.82 8.78 24.18
C ASN A 345 5.68 9.57 23.19
N GLY A 346 6.44 10.54 23.69
CA GLY A 346 7.49 11.26 22.96
C GLY A 346 8.84 11.20 23.68
N THR A 347 9.92 11.52 22.97
CA THR A 347 11.28 11.63 23.53
C THR A 347 11.81 13.04 23.34
N ILE A 348 12.26 13.70 24.40
CA ILE A 348 12.80 15.05 24.31
C ILE A 348 14.14 15.03 23.57
N ARG A 349 14.25 15.86 22.53
CA ARG A 349 15.45 16.11 21.72
C ARG A 349 15.72 17.61 21.68
N PRO A 350 16.57 18.15 22.58
CA PRO A 350 17.00 19.54 22.50
C PRO A 350 17.89 19.77 21.27
N GLN A 351 18.13 21.03 20.93
CA GLN A 351 19.06 21.39 19.86
C GLN A 351 20.51 21.17 20.31
N SER A 352 21.37 20.70 19.39
CA SER A 352 22.77 20.38 19.68
C SER A 352 23.50 21.56 20.37
N GLY A 353 24.21 21.25 21.45
CA GLY A 353 24.89 22.25 22.29
C GLY A 353 24.05 22.87 23.43
N THR A 354 22.75 22.54 23.55
CA THR A 354 21.90 23.02 24.65
C THR A 354 21.72 21.96 25.76
N ARG A 355 21.41 22.39 26.99
CA ARG A 355 21.31 21.50 28.18
C ARG A 355 19.91 20.89 28.40
N GLY A 356 18.94 21.23 27.55
CA GLY A 356 17.54 20.82 27.70
C GLY A 356 16.55 21.78 27.05
N VAL A 357 15.27 21.44 27.13
CA VAL A 357 14.12 22.16 26.54
C VAL A 357 13.26 22.75 27.66
N ASN A 358 12.86 24.02 27.51
CA ASN A 358 11.97 24.68 28.46
C ASN A 358 10.54 24.12 28.38
N LEU A 359 10.04 23.57 29.48
CA LEU A 359 8.64 23.23 29.68
C LEU A 359 7.90 24.46 30.21
N ARG A 360 6.74 24.80 29.64
CA ARG A 360 6.02 26.06 29.87
C ARG A 360 4.61 25.85 30.43
N SER A 361 4.02 26.90 30.99
CA SER A 361 2.65 26.88 31.50
C SER A 361 1.57 26.91 30.40
N GLU A 362 1.91 27.39 29.20
CA GLU A 362 1.01 27.57 28.05
C GLU A 362 1.79 27.35 26.73
N PRO A 363 1.11 27.12 25.58
CA PRO A 363 1.75 26.87 24.28
C PRO A 363 2.26 28.16 23.61
N ASN A 364 3.06 28.98 24.31
CA ASN A 364 3.64 30.19 23.74
C ASN A 364 5.02 30.51 24.36
N LEU A 365 5.84 31.29 23.66
CA LEU A 365 7.23 31.61 24.04
C LEU A 365 7.31 32.62 25.20
N ARG A 366 6.22 33.34 25.48
CA ARG A 366 6.13 34.29 26.61
C ARG A 366 5.66 33.63 27.90
N ALA A 367 5.04 32.46 27.82
CA ALA A 367 4.55 31.69 28.96
C ALA A 367 5.67 31.34 29.93
N LYS A 368 5.36 31.38 31.23
CA LYS A 368 6.29 31.06 32.32
C LYS A 368 6.90 29.67 32.08
N VAL A 369 8.23 29.60 32.11
CA VAL A 369 8.94 28.32 32.16
C VAL A 369 8.68 27.70 33.54
N VAL A 370 8.07 26.51 33.55
CA VAL A 370 7.70 25.78 34.77
C VAL A 370 8.70 24.68 35.11
N SER A 371 9.43 24.16 34.13
CA SER A 371 10.51 23.17 34.30
C SER A 371 11.41 23.12 33.06
N VAL A 372 12.44 22.27 33.06
CA VAL A 372 13.32 21.99 31.92
C VAL A 372 13.47 20.48 31.78
N ALA A 373 13.20 19.94 30.59
CA ALA A 373 13.44 18.53 30.26
C ALA A 373 14.80 18.35 29.55
N ARG A 374 15.45 17.21 29.75
CA ARG A 374 16.77 16.88 29.20
C ARG A 374 16.66 16.03 27.93
N ASP A 375 17.77 15.91 27.19
CA ASP A 375 17.84 14.97 26.06
C ASP A 375 17.57 13.53 26.53
N GLY A 376 16.71 12.82 25.81
CA GLY A 376 16.31 11.45 26.11
C GLY A 376 15.16 11.32 27.10
N ASP A 377 14.74 12.38 27.79
CA ASP A 377 13.58 12.33 28.71
C ASP A 377 12.33 11.86 27.96
N LYS A 378 11.60 10.92 28.56
CA LYS A 378 10.32 10.42 28.02
C LYS A 378 9.17 11.28 28.54
N VAL A 379 8.27 11.66 27.65
CA VAL A 379 7.13 12.52 27.96
C VAL A 379 5.83 11.93 27.43
N ASN A 380 4.76 12.05 28.21
CA ASN A 380 3.43 11.56 27.88
C ASN A 380 2.58 12.72 27.36
N ILE A 381 2.27 12.73 26.06
CA ILE A 381 1.48 13.78 25.39
C ILE A 381 0.00 13.44 25.54
N VAL A 382 -0.77 14.31 26.20
CA VAL A 382 -2.22 14.15 26.42
C VAL A 382 -3.02 14.82 25.32
N CYS A 383 -2.58 15.99 24.85
CA CYS A 383 -3.22 16.72 23.76
C CYS A 383 -2.24 17.72 23.12
N THR A 384 -2.61 18.27 21.97
CA THR A 384 -1.81 19.26 21.22
C THR A 384 -2.51 20.61 21.09
N ALA A 385 -1.75 21.66 20.77
CA ALA A 385 -2.30 22.96 20.38
C ALA A 385 -1.40 23.67 19.37
N ARG A 386 -1.97 24.67 18.68
CA ARG A 386 -1.21 25.63 17.88
C ARG A 386 -0.89 26.85 18.73
N GLY A 387 0.33 27.35 18.59
CA GLY A 387 0.90 28.40 19.45
C GLY A 387 1.98 29.20 18.73
N ASP A 388 2.84 29.87 19.52
CA ASP A 388 3.95 30.66 18.96
C ASP A 388 4.85 29.78 18.06
N ARG A 389 5.26 30.34 16.92
CA ARG A 389 6.15 29.64 15.97
C ARG A 389 7.59 29.68 16.46
N LEU A 390 8.28 28.54 16.43
CA LEU A 390 9.73 28.46 16.66
C LEU A 390 10.42 27.51 15.68
N ASN A 391 11.76 27.54 15.68
CA ASN A 391 12.59 26.60 14.94
C ASN A 391 12.98 25.45 15.89
N GLY A 392 12.58 24.23 15.57
CA GLY A 392 13.00 23.00 16.23
C GLY A 392 14.04 22.22 15.43
N ASN A 393 14.37 21.01 15.89
CA ASN A 393 15.38 20.14 15.28
C ASN A 393 15.00 19.68 13.87
N TRP A 394 13.70 19.62 13.54
CA TRP A 394 13.17 19.17 12.25
C TRP A 394 12.53 20.29 11.42
N GLY A 395 12.82 21.56 11.76
CA GLY A 395 12.32 22.73 11.04
C GLY A 395 11.38 23.60 11.86
N GLN A 396 10.62 24.45 11.17
CA GLN A 396 9.75 25.44 11.83
C GLN A 396 8.41 24.82 12.21
N THR A 397 7.97 25.01 13.45
CA THR A 397 6.65 24.52 13.90
C THR A 397 5.91 25.53 14.75
N THR A 398 4.58 25.47 14.68
CA THR A 398 3.62 26.12 15.57
C THR A 398 2.96 25.12 16.51
N LEU A 399 3.36 23.85 16.47
CA LEU A 399 2.76 22.77 17.24
C LEU A 399 3.39 22.71 18.65
N TRP A 400 2.52 22.55 19.64
CA TRP A 400 2.87 22.42 21.05
C TRP A 400 2.15 21.21 21.65
N ASN A 401 2.90 20.42 22.41
CA ASN A 401 2.46 19.19 23.05
C ASN A 401 2.20 19.48 24.54
N LYS A 402 0.99 19.20 25.01
CA LYS A 402 0.63 19.26 26.43
C LYS A 402 0.93 17.92 27.08
N LEU A 403 1.72 17.95 28.14
CA LEU A 403 2.14 16.78 28.89
C LEU A 403 1.13 16.42 29.99
N ASP A 404 1.19 15.18 30.45
CA ASP A 404 0.38 14.65 31.57
C ASP A 404 0.53 15.46 32.88
N ASN A 405 1.73 15.97 33.15
CA ASN A 405 2.02 16.89 34.26
C ASN A 405 1.45 18.32 34.05
N GLY A 406 0.72 18.57 32.95
CA GLY A 406 0.05 19.83 32.63
C GLY A 406 0.93 20.90 31.97
N SER A 407 2.25 20.67 31.87
CA SER A 407 3.17 21.59 31.18
C SER A 407 3.16 21.41 29.66
N TRP A 408 3.71 22.38 28.94
CA TRP A 408 3.77 22.43 27.49
C TRP A 408 5.20 22.43 26.97
N VAL A 409 5.44 21.69 25.91
CA VAL A 409 6.70 21.68 25.16
C VAL A 409 6.41 21.90 23.68
N SER A 410 7.27 22.60 22.95
CA SER A 410 7.09 22.69 21.49
C SER A 410 7.50 21.38 20.84
N ASP A 411 6.66 20.94 19.90
CA ASP A 411 6.79 19.69 19.17
C ASP A 411 8.13 19.57 18.43
N GLY A 412 8.71 20.69 18.00
CA GLY A 412 10.02 20.74 17.34
C GLY A 412 11.20 20.27 18.19
N PHE A 413 10.98 19.91 19.46
CA PHE A 413 11.95 19.29 20.35
C PHE A 413 11.44 17.97 20.97
N VAL A 414 10.36 17.39 20.44
CA VAL A 414 9.83 16.08 20.87
C VAL A 414 9.85 15.12 19.70
N ASP A 415 10.72 14.12 19.77
CA ASP A 415 10.74 13.00 18.84
C ASP A 415 9.56 12.07 19.14
N THR A 416 8.54 12.17 18.29
CA THR A 416 7.33 11.33 18.27
C THR A 416 7.28 10.44 17.01
N GLY A 417 8.27 10.56 16.11
CA GLY A 417 8.23 10.00 14.76
C GLY A 417 7.30 10.73 13.76
N SER A 418 6.73 11.88 14.13
CA SER A 418 5.77 12.63 13.30
C SER A 418 6.00 14.15 13.37
N ASN A 419 5.75 14.84 12.26
CA ASN A 419 5.61 16.31 12.22
C ASN A 419 4.13 16.78 12.30
N ASP A 420 3.19 15.83 12.17
CA ASP A 420 1.75 16.03 12.35
C ASP A 420 1.36 15.79 13.83
N PRO A 421 0.30 16.44 14.36
CA PRO A 421 -0.15 16.28 15.74
C PRO A 421 -0.45 14.83 16.12
N VAL A 422 0.31 14.27 17.05
CA VAL A 422 0.16 12.86 17.49
C VAL A 422 -0.89 12.64 18.58
N ALA A 423 -1.43 13.72 19.16
CA ALA A 423 -2.48 13.69 20.17
C ALA A 423 -3.59 14.70 19.82
N PRO A 424 -4.86 14.48 20.24
CA PRO A 424 -6.00 15.33 19.88
C PRO A 424 -5.79 16.79 20.34
N ALA A 425 -6.51 17.73 19.74
CA ALA A 425 -6.41 19.13 20.15
C ALA A 425 -6.94 19.36 21.57
N CYS A 426 -6.22 20.13 22.39
CA CYS A 426 -6.62 20.47 23.75
C CYS A 426 -7.86 21.40 23.73
N GLY A 427 -9.07 20.85 23.93
CA GLY A 427 -10.26 21.67 24.18
C GLY A 427 -11.60 21.10 23.74
N GLY A 428 -11.64 20.15 22.79
CA GLY A 428 -12.88 19.55 22.28
C GLY A 428 -13.71 20.49 21.39
N ASP A 429 -13.76 20.17 20.10
CA ASP A 429 -14.65 20.78 19.09
C ASP A 429 -14.64 22.31 18.91
N LYS A 430 -13.60 22.77 18.19
CA LYS A 430 -13.79 23.68 17.05
C LYS A 430 -12.57 23.68 16.12
N PRO A 431 -12.73 23.36 14.83
CA PRO A 431 -11.94 23.97 13.78
C PRO A 431 -12.45 25.40 13.61
N ASP A 432 -11.64 26.41 13.96
CA ASP A 432 -11.97 27.79 13.61
C ASP A 432 -11.86 28.02 12.09
N PRO A 433 -12.57 29.01 11.52
CA PRO A 433 -12.80 29.07 10.09
C PRO A 433 -11.53 29.32 9.27
N LYS A 434 -11.51 28.76 8.05
CA LYS A 434 -10.64 29.22 6.97
C LYS A 434 -10.84 30.74 6.79
N PRO A 435 -9.78 31.55 6.61
CA PRO A 435 -9.94 32.97 6.31
C PRO A 435 -10.75 33.17 5.02
N ASP A 436 -11.79 34.00 5.09
CA ASP A 436 -12.64 34.32 3.94
C ASP A 436 -11.86 35.07 2.83
N PRO A 437 -12.26 34.93 1.55
CA PRO A 437 -11.72 35.74 0.47
C PRO A 437 -12.03 37.23 0.70
N LYS A 438 -11.00 38.08 0.62
CA LYS A 438 -11.17 39.53 0.75
C LYS A 438 -11.81 40.12 -0.52
N PRO A 439 -12.78 41.06 -0.43
CA PRO A 439 -13.36 41.73 -1.60
C PRO A 439 -12.36 42.62 -2.35
N ASP A 440 -12.51 42.70 -3.68
CA ASP A 440 -11.66 43.52 -4.57
C ASP A 440 -11.74 45.03 -4.27
N PRO A 441 -10.61 45.71 -4.04
CA PRO A 441 -10.53 47.17 -4.06
C PRO A 441 -10.43 47.71 -5.50
N LYS A 442 -11.17 48.80 -5.80
CA LYS A 442 -11.03 49.58 -7.04
C LYS A 442 -9.58 50.10 -7.22
N PRO A 443 -9.10 50.28 -8.47
CA PRO A 443 -7.70 50.66 -8.73
C PRO A 443 -7.44 52.16 -8.53
N ASN A 444 -6.30 52.50 -7.93
CA ASN A 444 -5.60 53.79 -8.05
C ASN A 444 -4.13 53.63 -7.57
N PRO A 445 -3.22 54.57 -7.86
CA PRO A 445 -2.27 54.48 -8.97
C PRO A 445 -0.83 54.16 -8.51
N ASP A 446 0.02 53.74 -9.45
CA ASP A 446 1.35 53.18 -9.18
C ASP A 446 2.31 54.11 -8.39
N PRO A 447 2.86 53.64 -7.25
CA PRO A 447 4.02 54.22 -6.60
C PRO A 447 5.25 53.31 -6.76
N LYS A 448 6.18 53.75 -7.62
CA LYS A 448 7.64 53.54 -7.68
C LYS A 448 8.27 52.23 -7.09
N PRO A 449 9.16 51.52 -7.84
CA PRO A 449 9.76 50.25 -7.38
C PRO A 449 10.53 50.33 -6.05
N ASN A 450 10.33 49.33 -5.19
CA ASN A 450 11.16 49.06 -4.02
C ASN A 450 12.40 48.20 -4.38
N PRO A 451 13.42 48.11 -3.50
CA PRO A 451 14.73 47.52 -3.84
C PRO A 451 14.68 46.01 -4.14
N PRO A 452 15.68 45.47 -4.87
CA PRO A 452 15.74 44.04 -5.18
C PRO A 452 15.84 43.15 -3.93
N ALA A 453 15.25 41.96 -4.03
CA ALA A 453 15.35 40.92 -3.00
C ALA A 453 16.81 40.49 -2.74
N PRO A 454 17.11 39.91 -1.56
CA PRO A 454 18.42 39.31 -1.30
C PRO A 454 18.78 38.26 -2.36
N LYS A 455 20.03 38.28 -2.84
CA LYS A 455 20.50 37.30 -3.85
C LYS A 455 20.46 35.87 -3.29
N PRO A 456 20.14 34.86 -4.11
CA PRO A 456 20.37 33.46 -3.78
C PRO A 456 21.84 33.19 -3.41
N ASP A 457 22.06 32.21 -2.54
CA ASP A 457 23.40 31.74 -2.19
C ASP A 457 24.07 31.13 -3.46
N PRO A 458 25.30 31.53 -3.84
CA PRO A 458 25.66 31.63 -5.26
C PRO A 458 26.34 30.37 -5.84
N ASN A 459 26.19 29.20 -5.21
CA ASN A 459 26.88 27.99 -5.66
C ASN A 459 25.88 26.94 -6.19
N PRO A 460 25.58 26.90 -7.50
CA PRO A 460 24.80 25.81 -8.09
C PRO A 460 25.51 24.47 -7.86
N ALA A 461 24.75 23.43 -7.55
CA ALA A 461 25.31 22.09 -7.36
C ALA A 461 25.97 21.63 -8.67
N ARG A 462 27.19 21.10 -8.62
CA ARG A 462 27.90 20.65 -9.82
C ARG A 462 27.74 19.15 -10.01
N GLY A 463 27.48 18.76 -11.25
CA GLY A 463 27.53 17.39 -11.70
C GLY A 463 28.49 17.21 -12.88
N THR A 464 28.97 15.99 -13.08
CA THR A 464 29.74 15.61 -14.27
C THR A 464 28.88 14.72 -15.17
N VAL A 465 28.77 15.04 -16.45
CA VAL A 465 28.01 14.22 -17.40
C VAL A 465 28.73 12.88 -17.61
N ARG A 466 28.02 11.78 -17.33
CA ARG A 466 28.48 10.39 -17.41
C ARG A 466 27.47 9.52 -18.17
N PRO A 467 27.54 9.47 -19.52
CA PRO A 467 26.66 8.62 -20.32
C PRO A 467 26.92 7.14 -20.04
N ASN A 468 25.86 6.36 -19.84
CA ASN A 468 25.91 4.93 -19.51
C ASN A 468 24.84 4.19 -20.35
N PRO A 469 25.14 3.05 -21.02
CA PRO A 469 26.41 2.32 -21.06
C PRO A 469 27.47 2.88 -22.02
N ASP A 470 27.10 3.73 -22.96
CA ASP A 470 27.99 4.18 -24.03
C ASP A 470 28.47 5.63 -23.81
N ARG A 471 29.66 5.76 -23.22
CA ARG A 471 30.34 7.06 -22.96
C ARG A 471 30.74 7.83 -24.22
N SER A 472 30.75 7.19 -25.40
CA SER A 472 31.08 7.88 -26.65
C SER A 472 29.91 8.72 -27.18
N ARG A 473 28.69 8.47 -26.71
CA ARG A 473 27.48 9.14 -27.19
C ARG A 473 27.16 10.41 -26.42
N PRO A 474 26.84 11.52 -27.11
CA PRO A 474 26.39 12.73 -26.44
C PRO A 474 24.99 12.54 -25.82
N VAL A 475 24.79 13.14 -24.66
CA VAL A 475 23.52 13.22 -23.93
C VAL A 475 22.73 14.43 -24.43
N ASN A 476 21.43 14.25 -24.63
CA ASN A 476 20.53 15.32 -25.09
C ASN A 476 20.15 16.26 -23.93
N LEU A 477 20.41 17.56 -24.11
CA LEU A 477 19.88 18.63 -23.27
C LEU A 477 18.54 19.10 -23.85
N ARG A 478 17.55 19.35 -23.00
CA ARG A 478 16.14 19.49 -23.39
C ARG A 478 15.48 20.77 -22.87
N SER A 479 14.37 21.19 -23.49
CA SER A 479 13.63 22.38 -23.09
C SER A 479 12.83 22.19 -21.78
N GLU A 480 12.47 20.94 -21.47
CA GLU A 480 11.65 20.55 -20.31
C GLU A 480 12.17 19.23 -19.73
N PRO A 481 11.77 18.83 -18.50
CA PRO A 481 12.13 17.54 -17.90
C PRO A 481 11.34 16.38 -18.55
N SER A 482 11.47 16.20 -19.86
CA SER A 482 10.72 15.21 -20.63
C SER A 482 11.56 14.69 -21.80
N VAL A 483 11.56 13.37 -22.02
CA VAL A 483 12.21 12.73 -23.18
C VAL A 483 11.50 13.02 -24.50
N ARG A 484 10.28 13.54 -24.45
CA ARG A 484 9.48 13.98 -25.60
C ARG A 484 9.68 15.45 -25.93
N SER A 485 10.15 16.26 -24.97
CA SER A 485 10.42 17.68 -25.18
C SER A 485 11.59 17.94 -26.14
N ARG A 486 11.63 19.14 -26.72
CA ARG A 486 12.60 19.55 -27.74
C ARG A 486 14.03 19.43 -27.21
N ILE A 487 14.91 18.83 -28.02
CA ILE A 487 16.35 18.86 -27.78
C ILE A 487 16.85 20.28 -28.11
N VAL A 488 17.47 20.93 -27.13
CA VAL A 488 17.99 22.31 -27.22
C VAL A 488 19.52 22.37 -27.22
N GLY A 489 20.18 21.26 -26.90
CA GLY A 489 21.64 21.13 -26.94
C GLY A 489 22.09 19.69 -26.66
N THR A 490 23.39 19.48 -26.54
CA THR A 490 23.98 18.20 -26.12
C THR A 490 25.18 18.41 -25.20
N ALA A 491 25.49 17.39 -24.39
CA ALA A 491 26.68 17.32 -23.54
C ALA A 491 27.41 15.97 -23.75
N ARG A 492 28.70 15.89 -23.43
CA ARG A 492 29.58 14.72 -23.62
C ARG A 492 30.09 14.17 -22.29
N ASP A 493 30.64 12.95 -22.30
CA ASP A 493 31.27 12.39 -21.09
C ASP A 493 32.41 13.28 -20.59
N GLY A 494 32.34 13.67 -19.32
CA GLY A 494 33.29 14.56 -18.67
C GLY A 494 32.89 16.04 -18.66
N ASP A 495 31.86 16.45 -19.39
CA ASP A 495 31.36 17.83 -19.32
C ASP A 495 30.86 18.13 -17.89
N THR A 496 31.25 19.29 -17.34
CA THR A 496 30.74 19.76 -16.04
C THR A 496 29.49 20.60 -16.25
N VAL A 497 28.43 20.31 -15.49
CA VAL A 497 27.17 21.05 -15.53
C VAL A 497 26.85 21.69 -14.18
N ASN A 498 26.37 22.93 -14.19
CA ASN A 498 25.90 23.65 -13.01
C ASN A 498 24.38 23.48 -12.90
N ILE A 499 23.91 22.88 -11.81
CA ILE A 499 22.51 22.55 -11.53
C ILE A 499 21.94 23.64 -10.64
N VAL A 500 20.90 24.32 -11.11
CA VAL A 500 20.23 25.43 -10.41
C VAL A 500 19.06 24.92 -9.58
N CYS A 501 18.29 23.98 -10.11
CA CYS A 501 17.19 23.31 -9.41
C CYS A 501 16.92 21.95 -10.07
N THR A 502 16.13 21.10 -9.41
CA THR A 502 15.74 19.78 -9.90
C THR A 502 14.22 19.69 -10.10
N ALA A 503 13.75 18.73 -10.90
CA ALA A 503 12.32 18.41 -10.98
C ALA A 503 12.10 16.93 -11.31
N ARG A 504 10.86 16.46 -11.08
CA ARG A 504 10.41 15.16 -11.57
C ARG A 504 9.86 15.29 -12.99
N GLY A 505 10.19 14.31 -13.83
CA GLY A 505 9.89 14.31 -15.25
C GLY A 505 9.76 12.91 -15.85
N ASP A 506 9.81 12.81 -17.18
CA ASP A 506 9.77 11.50 -17.87
C ASP A 506 10.87 10.58 -17.33
N ARG A 507 10.54 9.31 -17.08
CA ARG A 507 11.51 8.33 -16.58
C ARG A 507 12.54 7.98 -17.65
N LEU A 508 13.83 8.05 -17.30
CA LEU A 508 14.94 7.67 -18.17
C LEU A 508 16.01 6.95 -17.36
N ASN A 509 16.50 5.82 -17.88
CA ASN A 509 17.56 4.99 -17.27
C ASN A 509 17.42 4.77 -15.74
N GLY A 510 16.19 4.54 -15.27
CA GLY A 510 15.89 4.18 -13.87
C GLY A 510 15.34 5.33 -13.01
N THR A 511 15.70 6.58 -13.29
CA THR A 511 15.28 7.76 -12.49
C THR A 511 14.23 8.63 -13.21
N THR A 512 13.43 9.35 -12.43
CA THR A 512 12.54 10.43 -12.89
C THR A 512 13.09 11.82 -12.55
N LEU A 513 14.29 11.90 -11.95
CA LEU A 513 14.93 13.16 -11.58
C LEU A 513 15.58 13.81 -12.82
N TRP A 514 15.35 15.11 -12.97
CA TRP A 514 15.93 15.95 -14.01
C TRP A 514 16.56 17.19 -13.37
N ASN A 515 17.74 17.53 -13.87
CA ASN A 515 18.53 18.67 -13.42
C ASN A 515 18.33 19.83 -14.40
N LYS A 516 17.87 20.99 -13.88
CA LYS A 516 17.80 22.24 -14.64
C LYS A 516 19.13 22.96 -14.53
N LEU A 517 19.72 23.25 -15.67
CA LEU A 517 21.04 23.85 -15.77
C LEU A 517 20.96 25.39 -15.75
N ASP A 518 22.09 26.03 -15.46
CA ASP A 518 22.24 27.51 -15.47
C ASP A 518 21.90 28.16 -16.83
N ASN A 519 22.12 27.45 -17.93
CA ASN A 519 21.70 27.84 -19.27
C ASN A 519 20.19 27.63 -19.57
N GLY A 520 19.41 27.17 -18.59
CA GLY A 520 17.96 26.94 -18.68
C GLY A 520 17.54 25.61 -19.32
N SER A 521 18.48 24.80 -19.82
CA SER A 521 18.19 23.47 -20.36
C SER A 521 18.11 22.39 -19.27
N TRP A 522 17.52 21.25 -19.62
CA TRP A 522 17.32 20.11 -18.73
C TRP A 522 18.12 18.89 -19.17
N VAL A 523 18.69 18.19 -18.20
CA VAL A 523 19.35 16.89 -18.40
C VAL A 523 18.80 15.90 -17.39
N SER A 524 18.59 14.64 -17.81
CA SER A 524 18.18 13.60 -16.86
C SER A 524 19.34 13.27 -15.94
N ASP A 525 19.03 13.16 -14.65
CA ASP A 525 20.00 12.84 -13.59
C ASP A 525 20.69 11.47 -13.82
N ALA A 526 20.04 10.58 -14.58
CA ALA A 526 20.58 9.28 -15.01
C ALA A 526 21.92 9.36 -15.78
N PHE A 527 22.31 10.55 -16.22
CA PHE A 527 23.55 10.82 -16.93
C PHE A 527 24.42 11.87 -16.25
N VAL A 528 24.14 12.26 -15.00
CA VAL A 528 24.88 13.30 -14.27
C VAL A 528 25.33 12.75 -12.93
N ASP A 529 26.63 12.47 -12.82
CA ASP A 529 27.25 12.07 -11.56
C ASP A 529 27.44 13.30 -10.67
N THR A 530 26.71 13.30 -9.55
CA THR A 530 26.76 14.34 -8.51
C THR A 530 27.32 13.81 -7.18
N GLY A 531 27.74 12.54 -7.13
CA GLY A 531 28.18 11.84 -5.92
C GLY A 531 27.06 11.38 -4.98
N ARG A 532 25.78 11.46 -5.37
CA ARG A 532 24.60 11.00 -4.61
C ARG A 532 23.42 10.68 -5.54
N ASP A 533 22.52 9.81 -5.08
CA ASP A 533 21.38 9.28 -5.86
C ASP A 533 20.08 10.10 -5.69
N ASP A 534 20.14 11.24 -5.01
CA ASP A 534 19.00 12.08 -4.63
C ASP A 534 19.24 13.57 -4.93
N ALA A 535 18.17 14.37 -4.89
CA ALA A 535 18.16 15.75 -5.39
C ALA A 535 19.26 16.63 -4.77
N VAL A 536 20.14 17.16 -5.62
CA VAL A 536 21.30 17.97 -5.22
C VAL A 536 21.07 19.47 -5.20
N ALA A 537 19.96 19.93 -5.77
CA ALA A 537 19.52 21.31 -5.83
C ALA A 537 18.01 21.36 -5.48
N PRO A 538 17.48 22.48 -4.97
CA PRO A 538 16.06 22.61 -4.62
C PRO A 538 15.13 22.25 -5.79
N GLU A 539 13.88 21.89 -5.51
CA GLU A 539 12.91 21.68 -6.60
C GLU A 539 12.64 23.01 -7.34
N CYS A 540 12.48 22.95 -8.66
CA CYS A 540 12.16 24.11 -9.48
C CYS A 540 10.70 24.55 -9.27
N GLU A 541 10.49 25.85 -9.05
CA GLU A 541 9.16 26.50 -9.02
C GLU A 541 8.49 26.52 -10.41
#